data_AF-A0A941DZI9-F1
#
_entry.id   AF-A0A941DZI9-F1
#
_cell.length_a   1.000
_cell.length_b   1.000
_cell.length_c   1.000
_cell.angle_alpha   90.00
_cell.angle_beta   90.00
_cell.angle_gamma   90.00
#
_symmetry.space_group_name_H-M   'P 1'
#
loop_
_entity.id
_entity.type
_entity.pdbx_description
1 polymer ?
#
loop_
_entity_poly.entity_id
_entity_poly.type
_entity_poly.pdbx_seq_one_letter_code
_entity_poly.pdbx_strand_id
1 'polypeptide(L)'
;MNLGSHLVSINQHMLKGYAMSQTPPAVNGSEGDNPELMYKGLGHVVRALHDALTWVGADEILAEASNEFPSARERLNHVAALTEKAANIVLATVENTLPLQQNITKKSDGFLTELSTQDLTSLSKEQLIDIITRSSSFIHETKTSSLATEKALTDIMMAQDFQDLTGQLIKKVVTLLERTEKDLLGLLISGAPDGAISSKKKEDLLAGPGAVGGVQLNQESVDDLLSDLGF
;
A
#
# COMPACT_ATOMS: atom_id res chain seq x y z
N MET A 1 -26.88 26.76 -56.64
CA MET A 1 -26.40 25.36 -56.75
C MET A 1 -26.40 24.76 -55.36
N ASN A 2 -27.37 23.89 -55.10
CA ASN A 2 -27.71 23.41 -53.77
C ASN A 2 -26.99 22.08 -53.52
N LEU A 3 -25.85 22.12 -52.83
CA LEU A 3 -25.09 20.91 -52.45
C LEU A 3 -25.83 20.05 -51.39
N GLY A 4 -26.92 20.55 -50.81
CA GLY A 4 -27.70 19.86 -49.77
C GLY A 4 -28.62 18.75 -50.29
N SER A 5 -29.08 18.80 -51.55
CA SER A 5 -30.02 17.80 -52.08
C SER A 5 -29.34 16.53 -52.61
N HIS A 6 -28.03 16.56 -52.88
CA HIS A 6 -27.32 15.39 -53.41
C HIS A 6 -26.85 14.43 -52.32
N LEU A 7 -26.58 14.92 -51.10
CA LEU A 7 -26.18 14.10 -49.94
C LEU A 7 -27.35 13.36 -49.28
N VAL A 8 -28.57 13.91 -49.34
CA VAL A 8 -29.78 13.23 -48.83
C VAL A 8 -30.17 12.04 -49.71
N SER A 9 -29.92 12.10 -51.02
CA SER A 9 -30.25 11.00 -51.94
C SER A 9 -29.30 9.80 -51.86
N ILE A 10 -28.05 10.01 -51.41
CA ILE A 10 -27.06 8.93 -51.21
C ILE A 10 -27.38 8.12 -49.94
N ASN A 11 -27.81 8.79 -48.86
CA ASN A 11 -28.24 8.09 -47.64
C ASN A 11 -29.54 7.30 -47.82
N GLN A 12 -30.46 7.75 -48.68
CA GLN A 12 -31.72 7.03 -48.95
C GLN A 12 -31.57 5.80 -49.85
N HIS A 13 -30.47 5.67 -50.61
CA HIS A 13 -30.18 4.47 -51.39
C HIS A 13 -29.37 3.43 -50.60
N MET A 14 -28.49 3.84 -49.68
CA MET A 14 -27.76 2.93 -48.80
C MET A 14 -28.64 2.29 -47.72
N LEU A 15 -29.74 2.94 -47.31
CA LEU A 15 -30.70 2.39 -46.34
C LEU A 15 -31.77 1.45 -46.95
N LYS A 16 -31.94 1.44 -48.29
CA LYS A 16 -32.89 0.53 -48.97
C LYS A 16 -32.27 -0.80 -49.40
N GLY A 17 -30.95 -0.93 -49.39
CA GLY A 17 -30.24 -2.17 -49.75
C GLY A 17 -30.18 -3.24 -48.66
N TYR A 18 -30.58 -2.92 -47.42
CA TYR A 18 -30.55 -3.85 -46.28
C TYR A 18 -31.93 -4.38 -45.86
N ALA A 19 -32.99 -3.95 -46.54
CA ALA A 19 -34.36 -4.34 -46.23
C ALA A 19 -34.93 -5.24 -47.33
N MET A 20 -34.43 -6.48 -47.46
CA MET A 20 -35.19 -7.66 -47.89
C MET A 20 -34.28 -8.90 -48.04
N SER A 21 -34.12 -9.65 -46.96
CA SER A 21 -34.28 -11.11 -46.95
C SER A 21 -34.18 -11.58 -45.50
N GLN A 22 -35.13 -12.42 -45.08
CA GLN A 22 -35.32 -13.01 -43.75
C GLN A 22 -36.28 -12.25 -42.83
N THR A 23 -37.58 -12.47 -43.06
CA THR A 23 -38.58 -12.52 -41.99
C THR A 23 -38.15 -13.55 -40.94
N PRO A 24 -38.01 -13.20 -39.64
CA PRO A 24 -37.76 -14.19 -38.60
C PRO A 24 -39.02 -15.07 -38.40
N PRO A 25 -38.88 -16.37 -38.15
CA PRO A 25 -40.03 -17.20 -37.81
C PRO A 25 -40.61 -16.75 -36.46
N ALA A 26 -41.93 -16.87 -36.34
CA ALA A 26 -42.69 -16.50 -35.15
C ALA A 26 -42.11 -17.13 -33.87
N VAL A 27 -41.77 -16.29 -32.90
CA VAL A 27 -41.34 -16.70 -31.55
C VAL A 27 -42.58 -17.17 -30.80
N ASN A 28 -42.74 -18.48 -30.69
CA ASN A 28 -43.63 -19.13 -29.74
C ASN A 28 -42.78 -20.16 -28.98
N GLY A 29 -42.41 -19.83 -27.74
CA GLY A 29 -41.73 -20.74 -26.83
C GLY A 29 -40.85 -20.00 -25.83
N SER A 30 -41.24 -20.10 -24.56
CA SER A 30 -40.49 -19.76 -23.34
C SER A 30 -38.97 -19.61 -23.49
N GLU A 31 -38.46 -18.38 -23.59
CA GLU A 31 -37.03 -18.06 -23.43
C GLU A 31 -36.78 -17.37 -22.08
N GLY A 32 -37.00 -18.13 -21.01
CA GLY A 32 -36.39 -17.87 -19.70
C GLY A 32 -35.39 -19.00 -19.46
N ASP A 33 -34.12 -18.66 -19.24
CA ASP A 33 -32.99 -19.58 -19.07
C ASP A 33 -32.66 -20.46 -20.28
N ASN A 34 -32.02 -19.84 -21.29
CA ASN A 34 -31.10 -20.60 -22.13
C ASN A 34 -29.65 -20.23 -21.75
N PRO A 35 -29.03 -20.97 -20.81
CA PRO A 35 -27.64 -20.74 -20.38
C PRO A 35 -26.69 -20.66 -21.58
N GLU A 36 -26.97 -21.40 -22.65
CA GLU A 36 -26.16 -21.45 -23.86
C GLU A 36 -26.14 -20.12 -24.62
N LEU A 37 -27.26 -19.40 -24.67
CA LEU A 37 -27.33 -18.04 -25.22
C LEU A 37 -26.63 -17.03 -24.31
N MET A 38 -26.72 -17.22 -22.99
CA MET A 38 -26.01 -16.37 -22.01
C MET A 38 -24.49 -16.58 -22.07
N TYR A 39 -24.01 -17.82 -22.19
CA TYR A 39 -22.60 -18.16 -22.36
C TYR A 39 -22.06 -17.69 -23.73
N LYS A 40 -22.87 -17.78 -24.80
CA LYS A 40 -22.51 -17.20 -26.11
C LYS A 40 -22.42 -15.69 -26.06
N GLY A 41 -23.37 -15.03 -25.41
CA GLY A 41 -23.38 -13.58 -25.20
C GLY A 41 -22.17 -13.12 -24.39
N LEU A 42 -21.90 -13.77 -23.26
CA LEU A 42 -20.71 -13.54 -22.44
C LEU A 42 -19.43 -13.78 -23.25
N GLY A 43 -19.37 -14.85 -24.03
CA GLY A 43 -18.23 -15.16 -24.90
C GLY A 43 -18.04 -14.15 -26.05
N HIS A 44 -19.09 -13.47 -26.50
CA HIS A 44 -18.98 -12.38 -27.48
C HIS A 44 -18.46 -11.09 -26.83
N VAL A 45 -18.97 -10.77 -25.63
CA VAL A 45 -18.53 -9.59 -24.86
C VAL A 45 -17.08 -9.73 -24.42
N VAL A 46 -16.68 -10.89 -23.91
CA VAL A 46 -15.29 -11.17 -23.50
C VAL A 46 -14.33 -11.10 -24.68
N ARG A 47 -14.73 -11.58 -25.87
CA ARG A 47 -13.93 -11.44 -27.09
C ARG A 47 -13.83 -10.01 -27.59
N ALA A 48 -14.94 -9.26 -27.62
CA ALA A 48 -14.92 -7.87 -28.00
C ALA A 48 -14.06 -7.02 -27.03
N LEU A 49 -14.11 -7.32 -25.74
CA LEU A 49 -13.25 -6.71 -24.72
C LEU A 49 -11.78 -7.10 -24.94
N HIS A 50 -11.49 -8.38 -25.18
CA HIS A 50 -10.14 -8.84 -25.47
C HIS A 50 -9.59 -8.18 -26.75
N ASP A 51 -10.33 -8.19 -27.86
CA ASP A 51 -9.94 -7.56 -29.12
C ASP A 51 -9.69 -6.05 -28.93
N ALA A 52 -10.50 -5.36 -28.12
CA ALA A 52 -10.30 -3.96 -27.78
C ALA A 52 -9.05 -3.73 -26.91
N LEU A 53 -8.80 -4.59 -25.92
CA LEU A 53 -7.60 -4.56 -25.08
C LEU A 53 -6.35 -4.85 -25.91
N THR A 54 -6.38 -5.86 -26.79
CA THR A 54 -5.30 -6.19 -27.72
C THR A 54 -5.06 -5.05 -28.71
N TRP A 55 -6.12 -4.39 -29.20
CA TRP A 55 -6.01 -3.24 -30.11
C TRP A 55 -5.34 -2.02 -29.46
N VAL A 56 -5.59 -1.77 -28.17
CA VAL A 56 -4.90 -0.70 -27.40
C VAL A 56 -3.52 -1.15 -26.90
N GLY A 57 -3.15 -2.43 -27.05
CA GLY A 57 -1.89 -2.99 -26.56
C GLY A 57 -1.88 -3.28 -25.06
N ALA A 58 -3.06 -3.36 -24.42
CA ALA A 58 -3.23 -3.52 -22.98
C ALA A 58 -3.06 -4.97 -22.48
N ASP A 59 -3.04 -5.95 -23.38
CA ASP A 59 -3.00 -7.38 -23.02
C ASP A 59 -1.78 -7.72 -22.14
N GLU A 60 -0.59 -7.25 -22.53
CA GLU A 60 0.67 -7.57 -21.83
C GLU A 60 0.76 -6.83 -20.48
N ILE A 61 0.40 -5.54 -20.46
CA ILE A 61 0.41 -4.70 -19.25
C ILE A 61 -0.62 -5.18 -18.22
N LEU A 62 -1.82 -5.55 -18.66
CA LEU A 62 -2.87 -6.02 -17.76
C LEU A 62 -2.56 -7.42 -17.22
N ALA A 63 -1.98 -8.30 -18.05
CA ALA A 63 -1.48 -9.60 -17.61
C ALA A 63 -0.34 -9.46 -16.58
N GLU A 64 0.56 -8.50 -16.80
CA GLU A 64 1.67 -8.24 -15.88
C GLU A 64 1.17 -7.68 -14.54
N ALA A 65 0.32 -6.64 -14.56
CA ALA A 65 -0.30 -6.09 -13.36
C ALA A 65 -1.11 -7.15 -12.57
N SER A 66 -1.85 -8.01 -13.28
CA SER A 66 -2.60 -9.13 -12.68
C SER A 66 -1.71 -10.13 -11.96
N ASN A 67 -0.44 -10.27 -12.38
CA ASN A 67 0.53 -11.16 -11.75
C ASN A 67 1.29 -10.47 -10.60
N GLU A 68 1.49 -9.15 -10.71
CA GLU A 68 2.29 -8.36 -9.79
C GLU A 68 1.54 -7.85 -8.55
N PHE A 69 0.28 -7.45 -8.68
CA PHE A 69 -0.53 -6.98 -7.55
C PHE A 69 -0.72 -8.02 -6.43
N PRO A 70 -0.96 -9.31 -6.72
CA PRO A 70 -0.97 -10.33 -5.68
C PRO A 70 0.35 -10.38 -4.88
N SER A 71 1.50 -10.22 -5.56
CA SER A 71 2.81 -10.18 -4.92
C SER A 71 3.00 -8.92 -4.07
N ALA A 72 2.59 -7.75 -4.57
CA ALA A 72 2.62 -6.50 -3.81
C ALA A 72 1.77 -6.60 -2.53
N ARG A 73 0.57 -7.16 -2.63
CA ARG A 73 -0.31 -7.41 -1.49
C ARG A 73 0.33 -8.35 -0.47
N GLU A 74 0.94 -9.44 -0.92
CA GLU A 74 1.64 -10.38 -0.02
C GLU A 74 2.79 -9.68 0.72
N ARG A 75 3.57 -8.84 0.02
CA ARG A 75 4.64 -8.04 0.64
C ARG A 75 4.10 -7.06 1.68
N LEU A 76 3.00 -6.36 1.40
CA LEU A 76 2.38 -5.43 2.36
C LEU A 76 1.81 -6.19 3.59
N ASN A 77 1.19 -7.34 3.39
CA ASN A 77 0.75 -8.20 4.50
C ASN A 77 1.94 -8.67 5.35
N HIS A 78 3.06 -9.01 4.71
CA HIS A 78 4.27 -9.37 5.42
C HIS A 78 4.84 -8.20 6.22
N VAL A 79 4.81 -6.97 5.66
CA VAL A 79 5.17 -5.74 6.39
C VAL A 79 4.28 -5.56 7.62
N ALA A 80 2.97 -5.73 7.49
CA ALA A 80 2.04 -5.66 8.61
C ALA A 80 2.38 -6.68 9.71
N ALA A 81 2.65 -7.93 9.34
CA ALA A 81 3.04 -8.97 10.30
C ALA A 81 4.37 -8.66 11.02
N LEU A 82 5.38 -8.15 10.30
CA LEU A 82 6.68 -7.79 10.89
C LEU A 82 6.54 -6.60 11.85
N THR A 83 5.74 -5.59 11.49
CA THR A 83 5.51 -4.41 12.34
C THR A 83 4.73 -4.77 13.60
N GLU A 84 3.72 -5.64 13.51
CA GLU A 84 3.00 -6.17 14.68
C GLU A 84 3.94 -6.95 15.60
N LYS A 85 4.77 -7.84 15.04
CA LYS A 85 5.76 -8.61 15.80
C LYS A 85 6.75 -7.69 16.53
N ALA A 86 7.27 -6.67 15.85
CA ALA A 86 8.19 -5.69 16.42
C ALA A 86 7.54 -4.96 17.62
N ALA A 87 6.31 -4.47 17.43
CA ALA A 87 5.57 -3.77 18.47
C ALA A 87 5.33 -4.66 19.70
N ASN A 88 4.94 -5.92 19.48
CA ASN A 88 4.74 -6.88 20.56
C ASN A 88 6.03 -7.16 21.35
N ILE A 89 7.19 -7.29 20.67
CA ILE A 89 8.48 -7.48 21.34
C ILE A 89 8.84 -6.25 22.18
N VAL A 90 8.74 -5.05 21.61
CA VAL A 90 9.04 -3.81 22.33
C VAL A 90 8.13 -3.67 23.54
N LEU A 91 6.82 -3.86 23.39
CA LEU A 91 5.86 -3.74 24.47
C LEU A 91 6.15 -4.74 25.59
N ALA A 92 6.29 -6.02 25.26
CA ALA A 92 6.61 -7.06 26.25
C ALA A 92 7.94 -6.79 26.96
N THR A 93 8.94 -6.26 26.24
CA THR A 93 10.24 -5.95 26.82
C THR A 93 10.15 -4.78 27.81
N VAL A 94 9.39 -3.73 27.46
CA VAL A 94 9.12 -2.59 28.35
C VAL A 94 8.29 -3.02 29.57
N GLU A 95 7.23 -3.80 29.39
CA GLU A 95 6.37 -4.30 30.47
C GLU A 95 7.16 -5.12 31.51
N ASN A 96 8.13 -5.91 31.07
CA ASN A 96 8.96 -6.71 31.97
C ASN A 96 10.08 -5.90 32.65
N THR A 97 10.55 -4.81 32.04
CA THR A 97 11.73 -4.07 32.50
C THR A 97 11.37 -2.86 33.35
N LEU A 98 10.26 -2.18 33.04
CA LEU A 98 9.82 -0.99 33.75
C LEU A 98 9.61 -1.21 35.27
N PRO A 99 9.02 -2.35 35.73
CA PRO A 99 8.87 -2.61 37.16
C PRO A 99 10.20 -2.71 37.90
N LEU A 100 11.28 -3.18 37.24
CA LEU A 100 12.61 -3.26 37.84
C LEU A 100 13.14 -1.86 38.16
N GLN A 101 13.02 -0.94 37.20
CA GLN A 101 13.42 0.45 37.38
C GLN A 101 12.58 1.15 38.46
N GLN A 102 11.26 0.95 38.45
CA GLN A 102 10.37 1.48 39.50
C GLN A 102 10.75 0.97 40.90
N ASN A 103 11.16 -0.30 41.03
CA ASN A 103 11.59 -0.88 42.29
C ASN A 103 12.90 -0.23 42.78
N ILE A 104 13.89 -0.07 41.89
CA ILE A 104 15.15 0.63 42.21
C ILE A 104 14.85 2.06 42.68
N THR A 105 14.05 2.83 41.94
CA THR A 105 13.70 4.21 42.31
C THR A 105 13.05 4.26 43.69
N LYS A 106 12.02 3.42 43.93
CA LYS A 106 11.32 3.39 45.23
C LYS A 106 12.26 3.02 46.39
N LYS A 107 13.14 2.03 46.21
CA LYS A 107 14.12 1.64 47.23
C LYS A 107 15.16 2.73 47.46
N SER A 108 15.65 3.34 46.39
CA SER A 108 16.61 4.44 46.44
C SER A 108 16.05 5.63 47.20
N ASP A 109 14.81 6.04 46.93
CA ASP A 109 14.16 7.17 47.61
C ASP A 109 13.95 6.89 49.09
N GLY A 110 13.50 5.68 49.44
CA GLY A 110 13.37 5.25 50.83
C GLY A 110 14.69 5.28 51.58
N PHE A 111 15.75 4.74 50.95
CA PHE A 111 17.08 4.67 51.54
C PHE A 111 17.72 6.06 51.69
N LEU A 112 17.58 6.91 50.68
CA LEU A 112 18.05 8.29 50.73
C LEU A 112 17.35 9.10 51.82
N THR A 113 16.03 8.92 51.98
CA THR A 113 15.24 9.57 53.04
C THR A 113 15.70 9.12 54.42
N GLU A 114 15.89 7.82 54.62
CA GLU A 114 16.38 7.26 55.88
C GLU A 114 17.77 7.81 56.25
N LEU A 115 18.73 7.77 55.31
CA LEU A 115 20.08 8.28 55.53
C LEU A 115 20.13 9.80 55.76
N SER A 116 19.25 10.57 55.12
CA SER A 116 19.22 12.03 55.25
C SER A 116 18.57 12.50 56.56
N THR A 117 17.77 11.65 57.19
CA THR A 117 17.02 11.99 58.41
C THR A 117 17.66 11.42 59.68
N GLN A 118 18.48 10.38 59.57
CA GLN A 118 19.23 9.83 60.69
C GLN A 118 20.55 10.58 60.94
N ASP A 119 20.84 10.86 62.22
CA ASP A 119 22.19 11.21 62.66
C ASP A 119 23.04 9.93 62.75
N LEU A 120 23.79 9.66 61.69
CA LEU A 120 24.65 8.49 61.58
C LEU A 120 25.72 8.40 62.69
N THR A 121 26.08 9.52 63.31
CA THR A 121 27.09 9.54 64.39
C THR A 121 26.54 9.07 65.74
N SER A 122 25.22 9.05 65.88
CA SER A 122 24.50 8.63 67.08
C SER A 122 24.09 7.14 67.07
N LEU A 123 24.31 6.44 65.95
CA LEU A 123 23.87 5.05 65.76
C LEU A 123 24.74 4.04 66.51
N SER A 124 24.11 2.95 66.97
CA SER A 124 24.82 1.79 67.51
C SER A 124 25.59 1.05 66.41
N LYS A 125 26.57 0.24 66.81
CA LYS A 125 27.33 -0.61 65.89
C LYS A 125 26.40 -1.57 65.11
N GLU A 126 25.40 -2.12 65.78
CA GLU A 126 24.42 -3.05 65.17
C GLU A 126 23.60 -2.34 64.10
N GLN A 127 23.17 -1.10 64.35
CA GLN A 127 22.43 -0.29 63.37
C GLN A 127 23.28 0.07 62.15
N LEU A 128 24.55 0.43 62.36
CA LEU A 128 25.49 0.69 61.27
C LEU A 128 25.75 -0.56 60.41
N ILE A 129 25.89 -1.73 61.04
CA ILE A 129 26.04 -3.00 60.31
C ILE A 129 24.79 -3.29 59.48
N ASP A 130 23.59 -3.08 60.02
CA ASP A 130 22.32 -3.24 59.28
C ASP A 130 22.27 -2.35 58.03
N ILE A 131 22.61 -1.06 58.17
CA ILE A 131 22.65 -0.12 57.05
C ILE A 131 23.65 -0.57 55.97
N ILE A 132 24.85 -1.03 56.37
CA ILE A 132 25.87 -1.53 55.43
C ILE A 132 25.37 -2.79 54.71
N THR A 133 24.76 -3.74 55.43
CA THR A 133 24.21 -4.96 54.85
C THR A 133 23.11 -4.63 53.83
N ARG A 134 22.15 -3.77 54.20
CA ARG A 134 21.08 -3.31 53.31
C ARG A 134 21.60 -2.54 52.10
N SER A 135 22.61 -1.69 52.28
CA SER A 135 23.29 -0.97 51.19
C SER A 135 23.90 -1.95 50.19
N SER A 136 24.62 -2.96 50.68
CA SER A 136 25.23 -4.01 49.84
C SER A 136 24.17 -4.77 49.04
N SER A 137 23.06 -5.17 49.67
CA SER A 137 21.94 -5.81 48.99
C SER A 137 21.31 -4.90 47.93
N PHE A 138 21.09 -3.62 48.23
CA PHE A 138 20.55 -2.66 47.28
C PHE A 138 21.48 -2.44 46.07
N ILE A 139 22.79 -2.33 46.29
CA ILE A 139 23.79 -2.23 45.20
C ILE A 139 23.74 -3.48 44.32
N HIS A 140 23.63 -4.67 44.93
CA HIS A 140 23.58 -5.92 44.18
C HIS A 140 22.30 -6.03 43.32
N GLU A 141 21.15 -5.65 43.88
CA GLU A 141 19.87 -5.63 43.16
C GLU A 141 19.84 -4.58 42.05
N THR A 142 20.42 -3.40 42.30
CA THR A 142 20.58 -2.34 41.30
C THR A 142 21.43 -2.82 40.14
N LYS A 143 22.55 -3.49 40.42
CA LYS A 143 23.41 -4.07 39.38
C LYS A 143 22.65 -5.12 38.55
N THR A 144 21.94 -6.05 39.19
CA THR A 144 21.15 -7.06 38.49
C THR A 144 20.07 -6.45 37.60
N SER A 145 19.33 -5.46 38.13
CA SER A 145 18.27 -4.78 37.39
C SER A 145 18.81 -3.91 36.24
N SER A 146 19.98 -3.29 36.44
CA SER A 146 20.69 -2.56 35.38
C SER A 146 21.11 -3.48 34.23
N LEU A 147 21.67 -4.65 34.54
CA LEU A 147 22.03 -5.65 33.51
C LEU A 147 20.80 -6.19 32.77
N ALA A 148 19.69 -6.41 33.49
CA ALA A 148 18.42 -6.79 32.87
C ALA A 148 17.90 -5.69 31.93
N THR A 149 18.06 -4.42 32.32
CA THR A 149 17.67 -3.27 31.49
C THR A 149 18.55 -3.13 30.26
N GLU A 150 19.86 -3.32 30.39
CA GLU A 150 20.80 -3.31 29.26
C GLU A 150 20.45 -4.41 28.23
N LYS A 151 20.16 -5.62 28.73
CA LYS A 151 19.68 -6.72 27.89
C LYS A 151 18.38 -6.35 27.19
N ALA A 152 17.41 -5.79 27.91
CA ALA A 152 16.13 -5.36 27.36
C ALA A 152 16.29 -4.31 26.25
N LEU A 153 17.16 -3.31 26.44
CA LEU A 153 17.47 -2.32 25.41
C LEU A 153 18.14 -2.96 24.18
N THR A 154 19.02 -3.95 24.39
CA THR A 154 19.63 -4.72 23.29
C THR A 154 18.58 -5.53 22.53
N ASP A 155 17.66 -6.19 23.23
CA ASP A 155 16.57 -6.96 22.62
C ASP A 155 15.64 -6.03 21.81
N ILE A 156 15.36 -4.82 22.30
CA ILE A 156 14.61 -3.78 21.56
C ILE A 156 15.38 -3.34 20.31
N MET A 157 16.68 -3.09 20.41
CA MET A 157 17.50 -2.71 19.25
C MET A 157 17.50 -3.80 18.18
N MET A 158 17.64 -5.08 18.55
CA MET A 158 17.56 -6.19 17.59
C MET A 158 16.16 -6.32 16.98
N ALA A 159 15.12 -6.03 17.75
CA ALA A 159 13.76 -5.98 17.22
C ALA A 159 13.54 -4.82 16.23
N GLN A 160 14.47 -3.87 16.09
CA GLN A 160 14.39 -2.81 15.08
C GLN A 160 14.87 -3.24 13.69
N ASP A 161 15.52 -4.40 13.55
CA ASP A 161 15.95 -4.95 12.24
C ASP A 161 14.76 -5.15 11.27
N PHE A 162 13.53 -5.21 11.79
CA PHE A 162 12.31 -5.21 10.97
C PHE A 162 12.16 -3.93 10.14
N GLN A 163 12.69 -2.79 10.58
CA GLN A 163 12.60 -1.53 9.84
C GLN A 163 13.33 -1.61 8.48
N ASP A 164 14.53 -2.20 8.44
CA ASP A 164 15.28 -2.33 7.18
C ASP A 164 14.52 -3.24 6.20
N LEU A 165 14.07 -4.40 6.68
CA LEU A 165 13.34 -5.35 5.85
C LEU A 165 12.01 -4.77 5.35
N THR A 166 11.26 -4.09 6.21
CA THR A 166 9.99 -3.46 5.83
C THR A 166 10.21 -2.29 4.87
N GLY A 167 11.25 -1.48 5.06
CA GLY A 167 11.63 -0.41 4.14
C GLY A 167 11.98 -0.93 2.74
N GLN A 168 12.73 -2.03 2.66
CA GLN A 168 13.04 -2.69 1.39
C GLN A 168 11.79 -3.25 0.69
N LEU A 169 10.87 -3.87 1.44
CA LEU A 169 9.62 -4.40 0.90
C LEU A 169 8.71 -3.28 0.39
N ILE A 170 8.55 -2.20 1.16
CA ILE A 170 7.78 -1.02 0.75
C ILE A 170 8.37 -0.42 -0.52
N LYS A 171 9.69 -0.24 -0.59
CA LYS A 171 10.34 0.30 -1.80
C LYS A 171 10.05 -0.54 -3.04
N LYS A 172 10.10 -1.88 -2.92
CA LYS A 172 9.74 -2.79 -4.02
C LYS A 172 8.27 -2.67 -4.43
N VAL A 173 7.36 -2.47 -3.48
CA VAL A 173 5.94 -2.25 -3.77
C VAL A 173 5.72 -0.89 -4.45
N VAL A 174 6.38 0.17 -3.98
CA VAL A 174 6.30 1.51 -4.59
C VAL A 174 6.80 1.47 -6.04
N THR A 175 7.97 0.88 -6.29
CA THR A 175 8.50 0.77 -7.66
C THR A 175 7.58 -0.03 -8.58
N LEU A 176 6.92 -1.07 -8.06
CA LEU A 176 5.93 -1.84 -8.82
C LEU A 176 4.72 -0.96 -9.16
N LEU A 177 4.19 -0.21 -8.20
CA LEU A 177 3.06 0.70 -8.42
C LEU A 177 3.40 1.81 -9.42
N GLU A 178 4.58 2.45 -9.29
CA GLU A 178 5.06 3.49 -10.22
C GLU A 178 5.16 2.96 -11.66
N ARG A 179 5.62 1.72 -11.82
CA ARG A 179 5.70 1.06 -13.12
C ARG A 179 4.32 0.79 -13.70
N THR A 180 3.44 0.15 -12.92
CA THR A 180 2.08 -0.15 -13.37
C THR A 180 1.30 1.13 -13.68
N GLU A 181 1.47 2.19 -12.91
CA GLU A 181 0.86 3.49 -13.16
C GLU A 181 1.32 4.06 -14.51
N LYS A 182 2.63 4.04 -14.79
CA LYS A 182 3.18 4.50 -16.06
C LYS A 182 2.67 3.68 -17.24
N ASP A 183 2.59 2.36 -17.09
CA ASP A 183 2.12 1.46 -18.14
C ASP A 183 0.62 1.70 -18.43
N LEU A 184 -0.21 1.87 -17.40
CA LEU A 184 -1.63 2.21 -17.54
C LEU A 184 -1.84 3.60 -18.17
N LEU A 185 -1.03 4.60 -17.79
CA LEU A 185 -1.05 5.92 -18.43
C LEU A 185 -0.65 5.83 -19.90
N GLY A 186 0.37 5.03 -20.24
CA GLY A 186 0.80 4.79 -21.61
C GLY A 186 -0.31 4.19 -22.47
N LEU A 187 -1.06 3.24 -21.92
CA LEU A 187 -2.25 2.67 -22.57
C LEU A 187 -3.36 3.69 -22.76
N LEU A 188 -3.66 4.47 -21.71
CA LEU A 188 -4.70 5.49 -21.76
C LEU A 188 -4.40 6.54 -22.84
N ILE A 189 -3.15 6.97 -22.93
CA ILE A 189 -2.66 7.91 -23.95
C ILE A 189 -2.68 7.29 -25.37
N SER A 190 -2.44 5.99 -25.48
CA SER A 190 -2.42 5.27 -26.78
C SER A 190 -3.83 4.99 -27.30
N GLY A 191 -4.80 4.77 -26.41
CA GLY A 191 -6.21 4.58 -26.73
C GLY A 191 -7.01 5.88 -26.85
N ALA A 192 -6.40 7.04 -26.59
CA ALA A 192 -7.05 8.34 -26.66
C ALA A 192 -7.40 8.74 -28.11
N PRO A 193 -8.60 9.33 -28.36
CA PRO A 193 -8.94 9.85 -29.68
C PRO A 193 -8.00 10.97 -30.13
N ASP A 194 -7.72 11.05 -31.44
CA ASP A 194 -6.84 12.07 -32.00
C ASP A 194 -7.29 13.49 -31.63
N GLY A 195 -6.44 14.23 -30.91
CA GLY A 195 -6.69 15.59 -30.45
C GLY A 195 -7.29 15.73 -29.05
N ALA A 196 -7.62 14.62 -28.36
CA ALA A 196 -8.13 14.65 -26.98
C ALA A 196 -7.06 15.04 -25.95
N ILE A 197 -5.79 14.69 -26.20
CA ILE A 197 -4.66 15.05 -25.34
C ILE A 197 -3.70 15.95 -26.12
N SER A 198 -3.39 17.12 -25.56
CA SER A 198 -2.36 18.02 -26.10
C SER A 198 -0.99 17.33 -26.20
N SER A 199 -0.28 17.52 -27.32
CA SER A 199 1.07 16.95 -27.53
C SER A 199 2.07 17.34 -26.45
N LYS A 200 1.93 18.54 -25.87
CA LYS A 200 2.76 19.03 -24.77
C LYS A 200 2.47 18.31 -23.45
N LYS A 201 1.20 17.97 -23.19
CA LYS A 201 0.75 17.21 -22.02
C LYS A 201 1.18 15.74 -22.14
N LYS A 202 1.16 15.19 -23.35
CA LYS A 202 1.64 13.83 -23.67
C LYS A 202 3.14 13.66 -23.39
N GLU A 203 3.95 14.66 -23.71
CA GLU A 203 5.40 14.65 -23.47
C GLU A 203 5.74 14.77 -21.97
N ASP A 204 5.00 15.60 -21.22
CA ASP A 204 5.12 15.76 -19.76
C ASP A 204 4.70 14.50 -18.98
N LEU A 205 3.62 13.84 -19.39
CA LEU A 205 3.09 12.63 -18.71
C LEU A 205 3.93 11.37 -18.95
N LEU A 206 4.66 11.32 -20.07
CA LEU A 206 5.57 10.21 -20.41
C LEU A 206 6.98 10.42 -19.84
N ALA A 207 7.33 11.65 -19.47
CA ALA A 207 8.55 11.98 -18.74
C ALA A 207 8.41 11.46 -17.29
N GLY A 208 9.07 10.34 -17.01
CA GLY A 208 8.99 9.68 -15.70
C GLY A 208 9.41 10.58 -14.51
N PRO A 209 9.15 10.14 -13.27
CA PRO A 209 9.41 10.95 -12.07
C PRO A 209 10.89 11.35 -11.98
N GLY A 210 11.15 12.66 -11.90
CA GLY A 210 12.49 13.24 -11.71
C GLY A 210 13.20 13.80 -12.96
N ALA A 211 12.57 13.81 -14.14
CA ALA A 211 13.11 14.52 -15.30
C ALA A 211 12.99 16.05 -15.13
N VAL A 212 13.94 16.83 -15.65
CA VAL A 212 13.86 18.30 -15.62
C VAL A 212 12.68 18.75 -16.49
N GLY A 213 11.60 19.20 -15.85
CA GLY A 213 10.32 19.50 -16.51
C GLY A 213 9.31 18.35 -16.48
N GLY A 214 9.70 17.15 -16.05
CA GLY A 214 8.77 16.05 -15.82
C GLY A 214 7.86 16.37 -14.65
N VAL A 215 6.55 16.37 -14.90
CA VAL A 215 5.56 16.48 -13.83
C VAL A 215 5.70 15.23 -12.98
N GLN A 216 6.00 15.42 -11.69
CA GLN A 216 5.79 14.35 -10.72
C GLN A 216 4.31 14.00 -10.82
N LEU A 217 4.00 12.82 -11.39
CA LEU A 217 2.64 12.33 -11.58
C LEU A 217 1.94 12.37 -10.23
N ASN A 218 1.25 13.48 -9.98
CA ASN A 218 0.46 13.71 -8.80
C ASN A 218 -0.99 13.46 -9.19
N GLN A 219 -1.82 13.14 -8.20
CA GLN A 219 -3.23 12.80 -8.42
C GLN A 219 -3.96 13.85 -9.26
N GLU A 220 -3.64 15.14 -9.08
CA GLU A 220 -4.21 16.24 -9.86
C GLU A 220 -3.91 16.13 -11.37
N SER A 221 -2.71 15.70 -11.76
CA SER A 221 -2.33 15.50 -13.16
C SER A 221 -3.06 14.31 -13.80
N VAL A 222 -3.34 13.28 -13.01
CA VAL A 222 -4.13 12.12 -13.44
C VAL A 222 -5.60 12.52 -13.62
N ASP A 223 -6.16 13.26 -12.67
CA ASP A 223 -7.54 13.74 -12.72
C ASP A 223 -7.76 14.69 -13.91
N ASP A 224 -6.81 15.60 -14.16
CA ASP A 224 -6.82 16.49 -15.33
C ASP A 224 -6.72 15.73 -16.66
N LEU A 225 -6.01 14.60 -16.70
CA LEU A 225 -5.93 13.74 -17.88
C LEU A 225 -7.25 13.00 -18.14
N LEU A 226 -7.89 12.50 -17.07
CA LEU A 226 -9.18 11.83 -17.16
C LEU A 226 -10.28 12.79 -17.64
N SER A 227 -10.27 14.03 -17.13
CA SER A 227 -11.19 15.09 -17.59
C SER A 227 -11.02 15.40 -19.08
N ASP A 228 -9.79 15.46 -19.59
CA ASP A 228 -9.51 15.70 -21.03
C ASP A 228 -10.02 14.55 -21.92
N LEU A 229 -10.08 13.33 -21.37
CA LEU A 229 -10.61 12.14 -22.04
C LEU A 229 -12.12 11.96 -21.88
N GLY A 230 -12.77 12.82 -21.08
CA GLY A 230 -14.21 12.81 -20.87
C GLY A 230 -14.71 11.79 -19.84
N PHE A 231 -13.86 11.38 -18.90
CA PHE A 231 -14.21 10.56 -17.72
C PHE A 231 -14.54 11.42 -16.50
#